data_AF-N9V0Q3-F1
#
_entry.id   AF-N9V0Q3-F1
#
_cell.length_a   1.000
_cell.length_b   1.000
_cell.length_c   1.000
_cell.angle_alpha   90.00
_cell.angle_beta   90.00
_cell.angle_gamma   90.00
#
_symmetry.space_group_name_H-M   'P 1'
#
loop_
_entity.id
_entity.type
_entity.pdbx_description
1 polymer ?
#
loop_
_entity_poly.entity_id
_entity_poly.type
_entity_poly.pdbx_seq_one_letter_code
_entity_poly.pdbx_strand_id
1 'polypeptide(L)'
;MFGKKKQKPQMDTSYVSVIDGVKKIYDEKIKKLEADYKYDYLVSPLMRQADFEAKPMVLFLGQYSTGKTTFINYLLNYDYPGSHIGPEPTTDGFMAIMHGPNSTNIPGNTLCVQSDKPFTSLSKF
;
A
#
# COMPACT_ATOMS: atom_id res chain seq x y z
N MET A 1 36.39 33.08 18.10
CA MET A 1 35.94 31.89 17.35
C MET A 1 34.41 31.91 17.27
N PHE A 2 33.83 32.30 16.13
CA PHE A 2 32.38 32.35 15.94
C PHE A 2 31.90 31.02 15.37
N GLY A 3 31.08 30.29 16.13
CA GLY A 3 30.45 29.04 15.69
C GLY A 3 29.44 29.30 14.57
N LYS A 4 29.60 28.64 13.42
CA LYS A 4 28.60 28.66 12.35
C LYS A 4 27.30 28.05 12.86
N LYS A 5 26.25 28.86 13.01
CA LYS A 5 24.88 28.38 13.21
C LYS A 5 24.51 27.48 12.02
N LYS A 6 24.16 26.21 12.29
CA LYS A 6 23.55 25.33 11.29
C LYS A 6 22.24 25.96 10.83
N GLN A 7 22.21 26.48 9.60
CA GLN A 7 20.96 26.86 8.95
C GLN A 7 20.09 25.60 8.86
N LYS A 8 18.87 25.67 9.40
CA LYS A 8 17.88 24.61 9.18
C LYS A 8 17.61 24.57 7.67
N PRO A 9 17.57 23.38 7.05
CA PRO A 9 17.25 23.26 5.63
C PRO A 9 15.90 23.94 5.40
N GLN A 10 15.91 24.97 4.55
CA GLN A 10 14.73 25.72 4.19
C GLN A 10 13.81 24.78 3.41
N MET A 11 12.57 24.59 3.87
CA MET A 11 11.60 23.79 3.12
C MET A 11 11.39 24.44 1.76
N ASP A 12 11.62 23.67 0.71
CA ASP A 12 11.37 24.09 -0.66
C ASP A 12 9.86 24.32 -0.83
N THR A 13 9.46 25.58 -1.00
CA THR A 13 8.05 25.99 -1.09
C THR A 13 7.41 25.63 -2.43
N SER A 14 8.11 24.94 -3.32
CA SER A 14 7.61 24.49 -4.63
C SER A 14 6.65 23.28 -4.55
N TYR A 15 6.53 22.65 -3.37
CA TYR A 15 5.72 21.45 -3.16
C TYR A 15 4.47 21.75 -2.33
N VAL A 16 3.32 21.22 -2.75
CA VAL A 16 2.04 21.41 -2.06
C VAL A 16 1.95 20.53 -0.79
N SER A 17 2.58 19.35 -0.82
CA SER A 17 2.68 18.43 0.31
C SER A 17 3.94 17.58 0.23
N VAL A 18 4.28 16.86 1.31
CA VAL A 18 5.40 15.91 1.30
C VAL A 18 5.20 14.82 0.25
N ILE A 19 3.98 14.29 0.10
CA ILE A 19 3.66 13.25 -0.88
C ILE A 19 3.85 13.80 -2.30
N ASP A 20 3.41 15.03 -2.57
CA ASP A 20 3.63 15.71 -3.86
C ASP A 20 5.12 15.88 -4.16
N GLY A 21 5.91 16.28 -3.17
CA GLY A 21 7.36 16.40 -3.32
C GLY A 21 8.05 15.07 -3.62
N VAL A 22 7.71 14.02 -2.89
CA VAL A 22 8.26 12.67 -3.12
C VAL A 22 7.88 12.16 -4.51
N LYS A 23 6.63 12.35 -4.93
CA LYS A 23 6.15 11.97 -6.27
C LYS A 23 6.94 12.69 -7.37
N LYS A 24 7.09 14.01 -7.26
CA LYS A 24 7.86 14.82 -8.23
C LYS A 24 9.33 14.38 -8.31
N ILE A 25 9.97 14.13 -7.17
CA ILE A 25 11.35 13.63 -7.14
C ILE A 25 11.45 12.27 -7.85
N TYR A 26 10.53 11.35 -7.59
CA TYR A 26 10.50 10.06 -8.28
C TYR A 26 10.36 10.22 -9.80
N ASP A 27 9.37 11.00 -10.25
CA ASP A 27 9.09 11.21 -11.67
C ASP A 27 10.26 11.89 -12.40
N GLU A 28 10.91 12.89 -11.78
CA GLU A 28 12.00 13.66 -12.40
C GLU A 28 13.36 12.96 -12.36
N LYS A 29 13.66 12.22 -11.29
CA LYS A 29 15.03 11.74 -11.01
C LYS A 29 15.18 10.23 -11.11
N ILE A 30 14.15 9.46 -10.74
CA ILE A 30 14.28 8.00 -10.57
C ILE A 30 13.62 7.22 -11.71
N LYS A 31 12.41 7.61 -12.10
CA LYS A 31 11.59 6.87 -13.07
C LYS A 31 12.27 6.64 -14.42
N LYS A 32 12.96 7.66 -14.94
CA LYS A 32 13.72 7.52 -16.19
C LYS A 32 14.84 6.50 -16.05
N LEU A 33 15.56 6.52 -14.92
CA LEU A 33 16.64 5.57 -14.65
C LEU A 33 16.11 4.14 -14.56
N GLU A 34 14.99 3.92 -13.86
CA GLU A 34 14.35 2.60 -13.79
C GLU A 34 13.94 2.08 -15.17
N ALA A 35 13.39 2.96 -16.02
CA ALA A 35 12.96 2.61 -17.38
C ALA A 35 14.13 2.32 -18.34
N ASP A 36 15.18 3.14 -18.28
CA ASP A 36 16.38 3.01 -19.13
C ASP A 36 17.13 1.70 -18.82
N TYR A 37 17.15 1.27 -17.56
CA TYR A 37 17.84 0.06 -17.10
C TYR A 37 16.92 -1.17 -16.89
N LYS A 38 15.64 -1.08 -17.31
CA LYS A 38 14.66 -2.19 -17.19
C LYS A 38 14.55 -2.77 -15.78
N TYR A 39 14.54 -1.89 -14.78
CA TYR A 39 14.45 -2.27 -13.38
C TYR A 39 13.17 -3.05 -13.04
N ASP A 40 12.09 -2.78 -13.79
CA ASP A 40 10.81 -3.48 -13.71
C ASP A 40 10.89 -4.97 -14.01
N TYR A 41 11.83 -5.37 -14.88
CA TYR A 41 12.08 -6.78 -15.16
C TYR A 41 12.87 -7.49 -14.04
N LEU A 42 13.67 -6.74 -13.29
CA LEU A 42 14.61 -7.31 -12.31
C LEU A 42 14.04 -7.35 -10.90
N VAL A 43 13.34 -6.30 -10.47
CA VAL A 43 12.99 -6.11 -9.07
C VAL A 43 11.53 -5.71 -8.88
N SER A 44 11.12 -4.55 -9.39
CA SER A 44 9.79 -3.99 -9.12
C SER A 44 9.27 -3.13 -10.26
N PRO A 45 7.97 -3.21 -10.60
CA PRO A 45 7.32 -2.30 -11.54
C PRO A 45 7.51 -0.82 -11.15
N LEU A 46 7.39 0.05 -12.15
CA LEU A 46 7.36 1.51 -11.93
C LEU A 46 6.24 1.90 -10.98
N MET A 47 6.52 2.85 -10.09
CA MET A 47 5.57 3.37 -9.12
C MET A 47 4.46 4.16 -9.84
N ARG A 48 3.22 3.88 -9.46
CA ARG A 48 2.01 4.54 -9.93
C ARG A 48 1.55 5.57 -8.92
N GLN A 49 0.66 6.47 -9.34
CA GLN A 49 0.06 7.46 -8.45
C GLN A 49 -0.61 6.83 -7.23
N ALA A 50 -1.31 5.71 -7.42
CA ALA A 50 -1.97 4.98 -6.33
C ALA A 50 -0.99 4.47 -5.27
N ASP A 51 0.28 4.25 -5.60
CA ASP A 51 1.29 3.78 -4.65
C ASP A 51 1.74 4.91 -3.69
N PHE A 52 1.73 6.16 -4.16
CA PHE A 52 2.04 7.34 -3.34
C PHE A 52 0.86 7.80 -2.50
N GLU A 53 -0.36 7.62 -3.02
CA GLU A 53 -1.61 8.01 -2.36
C GLU A 53 -2.21 6.90 -1.49
N ALA A 54 -1.58 5.72 -1.50
CA ALA A 54 -1.99 4.57 -0.71
C ALA A 54 -2.09 4.92 0.77
N LYS A 55 -3.20 4.53 1.39
CA LYS A 55 -3.32 4.59 2.85
C LYS A 55 -2.34 3.61 3.49
N PRO A 56 -1.82 3.88 4.70
CA PRO A 56 -0.99 2.92 5.42
C PRO A 56 -1.67 1.55 5.51
N MET A 57 -0.91 0.50 5.23
CA MET A 57 -1.39 -0.88 5.25
C MET A 57 -0.74 -1.66 6.39
N VAL A 58 -1.52 -2.52 7.05
CA VAL A 58 -1.05 -3.44 8.08
C VAL A 58 -1.23 -4.86 7.57
N LEU A 59 -0.14 -5.64 7.53
CA LEU A 59 -0.15 -7.03 7.09
C LEU A 59 -0.12 -7.96 8.30
N PHE A 60 -1.15 -8.80 8.43
CA PHE A 60 -1.22 -9.83 9.46
C PHE A 60 -0.70 -11.16 8.93
N LEU A 61 0.45 -11.62 9.48
CA LEU A 61 1.05 -12.91 9.15
C LEU A 61 1.01 -13.84 10.37
N GLY A 62 0.79 -15.13 10.13
CA GLY A 62 0.74 -16.13 11.19
C GLY A 62 0.14 -17.44 10.71
N GLN A 63 0.43 -18.53 11.41
CA GLN A 63 -0.07 -19.87 11.09
C GLN A 63 -1.61 -19.95 11.16
N TYR A 64 -2.17 -21.07 10.70
CA TYR A 64 -3.60 -21.32 10.81
C TYR A 64 -4.07 -21.23 12.27
N SER A 65 -5.28 -20.70 12.46
CA SER A 65 -5.95 -20.64 13.76
C SER A 65 -5.24 -19.85 14.87
N THR A 66 -4.30 -18.96 14.52
CA THR A 66 -3.64 -18.04 15.49
C THR A 66 -4.43 -16.76 15.78
N GLY A 67 -5.72 -16.70 15.44
CA GLY A 67 -6.60 -15.56 15.78
C GLY A 67 -6.45 -14.31 14.91
N LYS A 68 -5.85 -14.38 13.71
CA LYS A 68 -5.70 -13.22 12.81
C LYS A 68 -7.04 -12.54 12.49
N THR A 69 -8.03 -13.34 12.06
CA THR A 69 -9.38 -12.88 11.75
C THR A 69 -10.05 -12.27 12.97
N THR A 70 -9.95 -12.95 14.12
CA THR A 70 -10.47 -12.47 15.40
C THR A 70 -9.85 -11.14 15.82
N PHE A 71 -8.55 -10.98 15.62
CA PHE A 71 -7.84 -9.75 15.96
C PHE A 71 -8.28 -8.57 15.08
N ILE A 72 -8.49 -8.80 13.78
CA ILE A 72 -9.02 -7.76 12.89
C ILE A 72 -10.45 -7.37 13.30
N ASN A 73 -11.33 -8.34 13.56
CA ASN A 73 -12.71 -8.06 14.01
C ASN A 73 -12.70 -7.30 15.35
N TYR A 74 -11.79 -7.66 16.26
CA TYR A 74 -11.60 -6.95 17.52
C TYR A 74 -11.19 -5.49 17.31
N LEU A 75 -10.26 -5.20 16.40
CA LEU A 75 -9.88 -3.81 16.07
C LEU A 75 -11.02 -3.03 15.42
N LEU A 76 -11.84 -3.68 14.61
CA LEU A 76 -12.96 -3.05 13.91
C LEU A 76 -14.21 -2.89 14.78
N ASN A 77 -14.34 -3.66 15.86
CA ASN A 77 -15.57 -3.81 16.66
C ASN A 77 -16.78 -4.34 15.86
N TYR A 78 -16.55 -5.03 14.73
CA TYR A 78 -17.58 -5.75 13.97
C TYR A 78 -16.94 -6.81 13.07
N ASP A 79 -17.76 -7.75 12.59
CA ASP A 79 -17.35 -8.78 11.64
C ASP A 79 -17.36 -8.23 10.21
N TYR A 80 -16.19 -8.17 9.57
CA TYR A 80 -16.10 -7.74 8.17
C TYR A 80 -16.63 -8.82 7.20
N PRO A 81 -17.07 -8.46 5.98
CA PRO A 81 -17.49 -9.41 4.97
C PRO A 81 -16.41 -10.45 4.65
N GLY A 82 -16.74 -11.74 4.84
CA GLY A 82 -15.80 -12.83 4.62
C GLY A 82 -14.99 -13.22 5.86
N SER A 83 -15.22 -12.61 7.02
CA SER A 83 -14.63 -13.03 8.31
C SER A 83 -15.27 -14.32 8.84
N HIS A 84 -15.10 -15.45 8.14
CA HIS A 84 -15.53 -16.74 8.65
C HIS A 84 -14.51 -17.26 9.68
N ILE A 85 -14.90 -17.33 10.95
CA ILE A 85 -14.07 -17.90 12.02
C ILE A 85 -14.60 -19.31 12.31
N GLY A 86 -13.77 -20.32 12.03
CA GLY A 86 -14.09 -21.72 12.28
C GLY A 86 -12.83 -22.51 12.66
N PRO A 87 -12.98 -23.74 13.21
CA PRO A 87 -11.86 -24.60 13.57
C PRO A 87 -11.09 -25.14 12.35
N GLU A 88 -11.71 -25.16 11.18
CA GLU A 88 -11.10 -25.53 9.90
C GLU A 88 -10.34 -24.34 9.27
N PRO A 89 -9.42 -24.55 8.30
CA PRO A 89 -8.81 -23.45 7.56
C PRO A 89 -9.87 -22.65 6.79
N THR A 90 -10.34 -21.55 7.36
CA THR A 90 -11.46 -20.77 6.80
C THR A 90 -11.02 -19.65 5.86
N THR A 91 -9.72 -19.42 5.69
CA THR A 91 -9.15 -18.35 4.84
C THR A 91 -8.21 -18.95 3.80
N ASP A 92 -8.73 -19.22 2.61
CA ASP A 92 -7.99 -19.87 1.50
C ASP A 92 -7.34 -18.86 0.54
N GLY A 93 -6.84 -17.73 1.07
CA GLY A 93 -6.22 -16.70 0.24
C GLY A 93 -5.89 -15.40 0.97
N PHE A 94 -5.27 -14.48 0.25
CA PHE A 94 -5.05 -13.12 0.73
C PHE A 94 -6.34 -12.32 0.71
N MET A 95 -6.59 -11.56 1.78
CA MET A 95 -7.74 -10.67 1.89
C MET A 95 -7.28 -9.26 2.24
N ALA A 96 -7.70 -8.29 1.43
CA ALA A 96 -7.48 -6.87 1.70
C ALA A 96 -8.75 -6.27 2.31
N ILE A 97 -8.70 -5.93 3.60
CA ILE A 97 -9.81 -5.26 4.30
C ILE A 97 -9.67 -3.76 4.13
N MET A 98 -10.66 -3.15 3.48
CA MET A 98 -10.62 -1.74 3.11
C MET A 98 -11.95 -1.06 3.39
N HIS A 99 -11.89 0.25 3.66
CA HIS A 99 -13.09 1.06 3.71
C HIS A 99 -13.75 1.17 2.33
N GLY A 100 -15.07 1.00 2.29
CA GLY A 100 -15.91 1.22 1.13
C GLY A 100 -17.30 1.74 1.54
N PRO A 101 -18.09 2.25 0.58
CA PRO A 101 -19.42 2.78 0.86
C PRO A 101 -20.42 1.70 1.28
N ASN A 102 -20.21 0.45 0.83
CA ASN A 102 -21.06 -0.69 1.11
C ASN A 102 -20.22 -1.83 1.72
N SER A 103 -20.87 -2.65 2.54
CA SER A 103 -20.29 -3.86 3.11
C SER A 103 -20.33 -4.99 2.07
N THR A 104 -19.32 -5.03 1.20
CA THR A 104 -19.28 -5.95 0.05
C THR A 104 -17.89 -6.57 -0.11
N ASN A 105 -17.85 -7.79 -0.64
CA ASN A 105 -16.60 -8.44 -1.05
C ASN A 105 -16.30 -8.16 -2.52
N ILE A 106 -15.06 -7.83 -2.85
CA ILE A 106 -14.59 -7.56 -4.22
C ILE A 106 -13.62 -8.68 -4.61
N PRO A 107 -13.91 -9.45 -5.69
CA PRO A 107 -12.98 -10.46 -6.18
C PRO A 107 -11.60 -9.88 -6.53
N GLY A 108 -10.54 -10.64 -6.23
CA GLY A 108 -9.16 -10.18 -6.41
C GLY A 108 -8.82 -9.76 -7.84
N ASN A 109 -9.34 -10.47 -8.85
CA ASN A 109 -9.15 -10.10 -10.25
C ASN A 109 -9.72 -8.71 -10.58
N THR A 110 -10.84 -8.34 -9.96
CA THR A 110 -11.49 -7.03 -10.11
C THR A 110 -10.71 -5.96 -9.37
N LEU A 111 -10.23 -6.27 -8.16
CA LEU A 111 -9.40 -5.36 -7.38
C LEU A 111 -8.08 -5.02 -8.11
N CYS A 112 -7.47 -6.00 -8.79
CA CYS A 112 -6.18 -5.82 -9.48
C CYS A 112 -6.26 -4.97 -10.75
N VAL A 113 -7.46 -4.66 -11.27
CA VAL A 113 -7.61 -3.76 -12.43
C VAL A 113 -8.01 -2.34 -12.03
N GLN A 114 -8.27 -2.09 -10.75
CA GLN A 114 -8.60 -0.75 -10.23
C GLN A 114 -7.33 0.11 -10.12
N SER A 115 -7.20 1.09 -11.02
CA SER A 115 -6.02 1.97 -11.10
C SER A 115 -5.86 2.91 -9.91
N ASP A 116 -6.93 3.15 -9.15
CA ASP A 116 -6.94 3.98 -7.93
C ASP A 116 -6.54 3.18 -6.68
N LYS A 117 -6.15 1.91 -6.83
CA LYS A 117 -5.77 1.02 -5.74
C LYS A 117 -4.34 0.47 -5.92
N PRO A 118 -3.57 0.30 -4.83
CA PRO A 118 -2.18 -0.16 -4.89
C PRO A 118 -2.04 -1.68 -5.06
N PHE A 119 -3.00 -2.35 -5.71
CA PHE A 119 -3.01 -3.82 -5.89
C PHE A 119 -2.83 -4.26 -7.34
N THR A 120 -2.68 -3.32 -8.26
CA THR A 120 -2.55 -3.59 -9.69
C THR A 120 -1.32 -4.46 -10.03
N SER A 121 -0.26 -4.40 -9.21
CA SER A 121 0.92 -5.26 -9.33
C SER A 121 0.68 -6.73 -8.99
N LEU A 122 -0.42 -7.06 -8.27
CA LEU A 122 -0.78 -8.44 -7.92
C LEU A 122 -1.35 -9.22 -9.11
N SER A 123 -1.74 -8.55 -10.19
CA SER A 123 -2.24 -9.19 -11.43
C SER A 123 -1.24 -10.15 -12.11
N LYS A 124 0.03 -10.17 -11.68
CA LYS A 124 1.09 -11.02 -12.22
C LYS A 124 1.14 -12.43 -11.61
N PHE A 125 0.39 -12.67 -10.53
CA PHE A 125 0.32 -13.96 -9.83
C PHE A 125 -1.00 -14.66 -10.16
#